data_AF-A0A843GNM6-F1
#
_entry.id   AF-A0A843GNM6-F1
#
_cell.length_a   1.000
_cell.length_b   1.000
_cell.length_c   1.000
_cell.angle_alpha   90.00
_cell.angle_beta   90.00
_cell.angle_gamma   90.00
#
_symmetry.space_group_name_H-M   'P 1'
#
loop_
_entity.id
_entity.type
_entity.pdbx_description
1 polymer ?
#
loop_
_entity_poly.entity_id
_entity_poly.type
_entity_poly.pdbx_seq_one_letter_code
_entity_poly.pdbx_strand_id
1 'polypeptide(L)'
;MNLIKKFKEDKHLLIILVLHLILAACHLTFNLFSDIQYHAEFRAAGCILIALFIFLFGRRGMSYGFLIYACALIYLNMFYNYGTIFFLLIAYGAYPKIKWPAVIIYALNVFVSFSLKKLIPIAVLIHFIYLGLFVLITISIYKVKPSKTLKLKEDEIYILNELKAGKLQKEVERYSQQSVTAKLKNARERNMIESTSELLAIYSKESDTEL
;
A
#
# COMPACT_ATOMS: atom_id res chain seq x y z
N MET A 1 -18.95 10.31 -2.84
CA MET A 1 -18.36 9.18 -3.60
C MET A 1 -19.23 7.95 -3.35
N ASN A 2 -19.78 7.30 -4.39
CA ASN A 2 -20.76 6.22 -4.23
C ASN A 2 -20.05 4.93 -3.75
N LEU A 3 -20.31 4.51 -2.50
CA LEU A 3 -19.71 3.32 -1.85
C LEU A 3 -19.92 2.05 -2.66
N ILE A 4 -21.09 1.90 -3.30
CA ILE A 4 -21.41 0.75 -4.14
C ILE A 4 -20.51 0.71 -5.37
N LYS A 5 -20.22 1.87 -5.97
CA LYS A 5 -19.31 1.98 -7.12
C LYS A 5 -17.87 1.63 -6.73
N LYS A 6 -17.41 2.11 -5.58
CA LYS A 6 -16.08 1.84 -5.01
C LYS A 6 -15.81 0.34 -4.81
N PHE A 7 -16.77 -0.42 -4.29
CA PHE A 7 -16.60 -1.87 -4.08
C PHE A 7 -16.87 -2.71 -5.33
N LYS A 8 -17.71 -2.23 -6.27
CA LYS A 8 -17.86 -2.88 -7.59
C LYS A 8 -16.57 -2.85 -8.40
N GLU A 9 -15.81 -1.75 -8.29
CA GLU A 9 -14.53 -1.57 -8.99
C GLU A 9 -13.35 -2.29 -8.30
N ASP A 10 -13.49 -2.69 -7.04
CA ASP A 10 -12.42 -3.30 -6.24
C ASP A 10 -12.92 -4.45 -5.33
N LYS A 11 -13.16 -5.60 -5.97
CA LYS A 11 -13.69 -6.81 -5.30
C LYS A 11 -12.75 -7.33 -4.20
N HIS A 12 -11.43 -7.19 -4.35
CA HIS A 12 -10.48 -7.62 -3.33
C HIS A 12 -10.62 -6.83 -2.03
N LEU A 13 -10.81 -5.51 -2.14
CA LEU A 13 -11.03 -4.66 -0.98
C LEU A 13 -12.33 -5.01 -0.23
N LEU A 14 -13.38 -5.37 -0.96
CA LEU A 14 -14.63 -5.85 -0.37
C LEU A 14 -14.43 -7.17 0.38
N ILE A 15 -13.71 -8.13 -0.21
CA ILE A 15 -13.38 -9.40 0.46
C ILE A 15 -12.58 -9.13 1.74
N ILE A 16 -11.56 -8.27 1.68
CA ILE A 16 -10.74 -7.91 2.83
C ILE A 16 -11.61 -7.26 3.93
N LEU A 17 -12.51 -6.35 3.57
CA LEU A 17 -13.46 -5.75 4.52
C LEU A 17 -14.30 -6.81 5.24
N VAL A 18 -14.93 -7.70 4.47
CA VAL A 18 -15.78 -8.77 5.02
C VAL A 18 -14.96 -9.72 5.91
N LEU A 19 -13.75 -10.10 5.50
CA LEU A 19 -12.86 -10.93 6.30
C LEU A 19 -12.51 -10.28 7.64
N HIS A 20 -12.25 -8.96 7.68
CA HIS A 20 -11.97 -8.27 8.94
C HIS A 20 -13.20 -8.21 9.85
N LEU A 21 -14.41 -8.09 9.30
CA LEU A 21 -15.65 -8.18 10.09
C LEU A 21 -15.86 -9.58 10.67
N ILE A 22 -15.60 -10.63 9.87
CA ILE A 22 -15.66 -12.02 10.33
C ILE A 22 -14.62 -12.26 11.43
N LEU A 23 -13.37 -11.85 11.22
CA LEU A 23 -12.29 -12.01 12.21
C LEU A 23 -12.59 -11.25 13.51
N ALA A 24 -13.16 -10.04 13.42
CA ALA A 24 -13.61 -9.30 14.60
C ALA A 24 -14.67 -10.10 15.37
N ALA A 25 -15.68 -10.63 14.69
CA ALA A 25 -16.71 -11.47 15.30
C ALA A 25 -16.10 -12.72 15.95
N CYS A 26 -15.21 -13.42 15.25
CA CYS A 26 -14.50 -14.59 15.78
C CYS A 26 -13.72 -14.26 17.05
N HIS A 27 -12.94 -13.17 17.07
CA HIS A 27 -12.19 -12.75 18.25
C HIS A 27 -13.09 -12.37 19.43
N LEU A 28 -14.20 -11.67 19.18
CA LEU A 28 -15.19 -11.35 20.21
C LEU A 28 -15.90 -12.60 20.76
N THR A 29 -16.18 -13.59 19.91
CA THR A 29 -16.77 -14.86 20.36
C THR A 29 -15.76 -15.74 21.11
N PHE A 30 -14.48 -15.71 20.74
CA PHE A 30 -13.43 -16.47 21.43
C PHE A 30 -13.14 -15.92 22.84
N ASN A 31 -13.40 -14.64 23.09
CA ASN A 31 -13.33 -14.04 24.43
C ASN A 31 -14.28 -14.70 25.44
N LEU A 32 -15.36 -15.34 24.99
CA LEU A 32 -16.30 -16.04 25.86
C LEU A 32 -15.73 -17.36 26.43
N PHE A 33 -14.59 -17.84 25.91
CA PHE A 33 -14.09 -19.20 26.16
C PHE A 33 -12.61 -19.27 26.59
N SER A 34 -11.89 -18.16 26.84
CA SER A 34 -10.46 -18.23 27.18
C SER A 34 -9.97 -17.14 28.14
N ASP A 35 -8.99 -17.49 28.99
CA ASP A 35 -8.34 -16.62 29.99
C ASP A 35 -7.43 -15.52 29.38
N ILE A 36 -7.40 -15.38 28.04
CA ILE A 36 -6.54 -14.43 27.31
C ILE A 36 -7.37 -13.28 26.71
N GLN A 37 -8.33 -12.80 27.49
CA GLN A 37 -9.35 -11.82 27.08
C GLN A 37 -8.75 -10.54 26.48
N TYR A 38 -7.71 -9.98 27.11
CA TYR A 38 -7.09 -8.73 26.67
C TYR A 38 -6.50 -8.78 25.24
N HIS A 39 -5.85 -9.90 24.88
CA HIS A 39 -5.23 -10.01 23.55
C HIS A 39 -6.26 -10.23 22.44
N ALA A 40 -7.38 -10.89 22.75
CA ALA A 40 -8.44 -11.10 21.78
C ALA A 40 -9.33 -9.86 21.61
N GLU A 41 -9.61 -9.09 22.66
CA GLU A 41 -10.21 -7.74 22.55
C GLU A 41 -9.36 -6.80 21.69
N PHE A 42 -8.05 -6.79 21.89
CA PHE A 42 -7.17 -5.95 21.08
C PHE A 42 -7.17 -6.35 19.59
N ARG A 43 -7.14 -7.65 19.29
CA ARG A 43 -7.22 -8.15 17.90
C ARG A 43 -8.58 -7.82 17.27
N ALA A 44 -9.67 -7.94 18.02
CA ALA A 44 -10.99 -7.54 17.57
C ALA A 44 -11.04 -6.03 17.26
N ALA A 45 -10.52 -5.20 18.16
CA ALA A 45 -10.44 -3.75 17.96
C ALA A 45 -9.63 -3.38 16.71
N GLY A 46 -8.51 -4.06 16.47
CA GLY A 46 -7.71 -3.91 15.25
C GLY A 46 -8.50 -4.25 13.99
N CYS A 47 -9.22 -5.37 14.00
CA CYS A 47 -10.04 -5.79 12.86
C CYS A 47 -11.19 -4.80 12.58
N ILE A 48 -11.86 -4.32 13.62
CA ILE A 48 -12.93 -3.30 13.51
C ILE A 48 -12.36 -1.99 12.97
N LEU A 49 -11.21 -1.53 13.48
CA LEU A 49 -10.55 -0.32 13.03
C LEU A 49 -10.23 -0.40 11.53
N ILE A 50 -9.61 -1.50 11.09
CA ILE A 50 -9.25 -1.70 9.67
C ILE A 50 -10.51 -1.73 8.81
N ALA A 51 -11.56 -2.44 9.22
CA ALA A 51 -12.83 -2.51 8.51
C ALA A 51 -13.49 -1.12 8.38
N LEU A 52 -13.55 -0.36 9.47
CA LEU A 52 -14.08 1.01 9.49
C LEU A 52 -13.29 1.92 8.53
N PHE A 53 -11.96 1.86 8.57
CA PHE A 53 -11.13 2.68 7.70
C PHE A 53 -11.29 2.29 6.22
N ILE A 54 -11.39 0.99 5.90
CA ILE A 54 -11.69 0.53 4.54
C ILE A 54 -13.04 1.09 4.07
N PHE A 55 -14.06 1.00 4.92
CA PHE A 55 -15.39 1.52 4.62
C PHE A 55 -15.34 3.01 4.26
N LEU A 56 -14.74 3.83 5.14
CA LEU A 56 -14.65 5.29 4.96
C LEU A 56 -13.72 5.70 3.80
N PHE A 57 -12.49 5.17 3.77
CA PHE A 57 -11.40 5.70 2.92
C PHE A 57 -10.85 4.73 1.87
N GLY A 58 -11.30 3.48 1.86
CA GLY A 58 -11.00 2.51 0.80
C GLY A 58 -9.62 1.89 0.94
N ARG A 59 -8.90 1.68 -0.17
CA ARG A 59 -7.50 1.20 -0.14
C ARG A 59 -6.58 2.08 0.70
N ARG A 60 -6.79 3.41 0.68
CA ARG A 60 -6.04 4.33 1.55
C ARG A 60 -6.38 4.08 3.02
N GLY A 61 -7.66 3.84 3.31
CA GLY A 61 -8.12 3.44 4.63
C GLY A 61 -7.52 2.14 5.12
N MET A 62 -7.51 1.10 4.27
CA MET A 62 -6.82 -0.16 4.54
C MET A 62 -5.38 0.10 4.99
N SER A 63 -4.65 0.89 4.20
CA SER A 63 -3.27 1.26 4.47
C SER A 63 -3.09 1.95 5.82
N TYR A 64 -3.86 3.00 6.10
CA TYR A 64 -3.77 3.72 7.37
C TYR A 64 -4.21 2.87 8.57
N GLY A 65 -5.26 2.06 8.42
CA GLY A 65 -5.74 1.16 9.48
C GLY A 65 -4.68 0.13 9.87
N PHE A 66 -4.02 -0.51 8.89
CA PHE A 66 -2.92 -1.43 9.16
C PHE A 66 -1.71 -0.73 9.79
N LEU A 67 -1.37 0.48 9.35
CA LEU A 67 -0.28 1.26 9.94
C LEU A 67 -0.55 1.60 11.42
N ILE A 68 -1.76 2.06 11.76
CA ILE A 68 -2.15 2.37 13.14
C ILE A 68 -2.10 1.11 13.99
N TYR A 69 -2.66 0.01 13.50
CA TYR A 69 -2.66 -1.27 14.22
C TYR A 69 -1.25 -1.82 14.44
N ALA A 70 -0.38 -1.71 13.43
CA ALA A 70 1.04 -2.04 13.52
C ALA A 70 1.74 -1.23 14.64
N CYS A 71 1.50 0.08 14.71
CA CYS A 71 2.07 0.91 15.77
C CYS A 71 1.55 0.51 17.15
N ALA A 72 0.24 0.24 17.29
CA ALA A 72 -0.34 -0.20 18.54
C ALA A 72 0.24 -1.54 19.04
N LEU A 73 0.57 -2.47 18.13
CA LEU A 73 1.20 -3.75 18.47
C LEU A 73 2.56 -3.61 19.16
N ILE A 74 3.37 -2.61 18.79
CA ILE A 74 4.68 -2.33 19.40
C ILE A 74 4.52 -2.08 20.91
N TYR A 75 3.44 -1.40 21.30
CA TYR A 75 3.16 -1.08 22.70
C TYR A 75 2.54 -2.22 23.48
N LEU A 76 2.14 -3.32 22.86
CA LEU A 76 1.45 -4.41 23.55
C LEU A 76 2.32 -5.63 23.69
N ASN A 77 3.19 -5.89 22.72
CA ASN A 77 4.00 -7.08 22.76
C ASN A 77 5.40 -6.81 22.22
N MET A 78 6.38 -6.86 23.12
CA MET A 78 7.79 -6.51 22.87
C MET A 78 8.47 -7.44 21.84
N PHE A 79 7.83 -8.55 21.47
CA PHE A 79 8.39 -9.61 20.62
C PHE A 79 7.63 -9.85 19.30
N TYR A 80 6.50 -9.17 19.05
CA TYR A 80 5.72 -9.35 17.80
C TYR A 80 6.27 -8.52 16.63
N ASN A 81 7.59 -8.55 16.48
CA ASN A 81 8.32 -7.73 15.52
C ASN A 81 7.96 -8.12 14.08
N TYR A 82 7.74 -9.40 13.83
CA TYR A 82 7.29 -9.92 12.53
C TYR A 82 5.89 -9.44 12.15
N GLY A 83 4.95 -9.44 13.09
CA GLY A 83 3.57 -9.00 12.84
C GLY A 83 3.52 -7.54 12.44
N THR A 84 4.29 -6.69 13.12
CA THR A 84 4.33 -5.26 12.83
C THR A 84 4.89 -4.97 11.44
N ILE A 85 6.00 -5.61 11.04
CA ILE A 85 6.57 -5.48 9.69
C ILE A 85 5.60 -5.98 8.63
N PHE A 86 4.94 -7.12 8.89
CA PHE A 86 3.97 -7.69 7.97
C PHE A 86 2.81 -6.72 7.71
N PHE A 87 2.26 -6.12 8.76
CA PHE A 87 1.21 -5.12 8.61
C PHE A 87 1.70 -3.84 7.91
N LEU A 88 2.95 -3.42 8.13
CA LEU A 88 3.56 -2.32 7.38
C LEU A 88 3.72 -2.64 5.89
N LEU A 89 4.10 -3.87 5.54
CA LEU A 89 4.24 -4.30 4.14
C LEU A 89 2.87 -4.33 3.45
N ILE A 90 1.83 -4.83 4.13
CA ILE A 90 0.46 -4.78 3.64
C ILE A 90 -0.01 -3.34 3.47
N ALA A 91 0.24 -2.48 4.46
CA ALA A 91 -0.13 -1.07 4.40
C ALA A 91 0.51 -0.37 3.19
N TYR A 92 1.79 -0.64 2.96
CA TYR A 92 2.52 -0.12 1.81
C TYR A 92 2.00 -0.68 0.48
N GLY A 93 1.75 -1.99 0.39
CA GLY A 93 1.16 -2.61 -0.81
C GLY A 93 -0.23 -2.05 -1.13
N ALA A 94 -1.02 -1.69 -0.11
CA ALA A 94 -2.33 -1.05 -0.30
C ALA A 94 -2.23 0.42 -0.76
N TYR A 95 -1.20 1.16 -0.33
CA TYR A 95 -0.98 2.54 -0.75
C TYR A 95 0.52 2.91 -0.74
N PRO A 96 1.22 2.76 -1.88
CA PRO A 96 2.68 2.92 -1.92
C PRO A 96 3.22 4.28 -1.47
N LYS A 97 2.40 5.34 -1.55
CA LYS A 97 2.82 6.70 -1.18
C LYS A 97 3.15 6.85 0.31
N ILE A 98 2.71 5.93 1.17
CA ILE A 98 3.02 5.96 2.61
C ILE A 98 4.33 5.28 2.97
N LYS A 99 5.12 4.75 2.02
CA LYS A 99 6.38 4.02 2.29
C LYS A 99 7.26 4.70 3.34
N TRP A 100 7.75 5.91 3.02
CA TRP A 100 8.68 6.63 3.87
C TRP A 100 8.00 7.20 5.13
N PRO A 101 6.78 7.78 5.04
CA PRO A 101 6.03 8.14 6.24
C PRO A 101 5.84 6.98 7.22
N ALA A 102 5.52 5.78 6.74
CA ALA A 102 5.29 4.60 7.57
C ALA A 102 6.56 4.11 8.26
N VAL A 103 7.71 4.11 7.56
CA VAL A 103 9.03 3.79 8.14
C VAL A 103 9.36 4.77 9.27
N ILE A 104 9.16 6.07 9.04
CA ILE A 104 9.44 7.11 10.05
C ILE A 104 8.52 6.95 11.25
N ILE A 105 7.21 6.82 11.03
CA ILE A 105 6.22 6.64 12.10
C ILE A 105 6.54 5.39 12.92
N TYR A 106 6.85 4.26 12.26
CA TYR A 106 7.24 3.04 12.95
C TYR A 106 8.50 3.22 13.79
N ALA A 107 9.56 3.83 13.22
CA ALA A 107 10.80 4.09 13.95
C ALA A 107 10.57 4.95 15.19
N LEU A 108 9.78 6.04 15.06
CA LEU A 108 9.40 6.89 16.19
C LEU A 108 8.65 6.10 17.28
N ASN A 109 7.72 5.21 16.91
CA ASN A 109 6.99 4.38 17.87
C ASN A 109 7.89 3.35 18.58
N VAL A 110 8.89 2.79 17.89
CA VAL A 110 9.91 1.93 18.52
C VAL A 110 10.72 2.71 19.56
N PHE A 111 11.14 3.94 19.24
CA PHE A 111 11.86 4.82 20.17
C PHE A 111 11.00 5.18 21.40
N VAL A 112 9.75 5.60 21.19
CA VAL A 112 8.82 5.93 22.28
C VAL A 112 8.56 4.70 23.16
N SER A 113 8.36 3.53 22.55
CA SER A 113 8.20 2.28 23.31
C SER A 113 9.46 1.92 24.11
N PHE A 114 10.66 2.16 23.58
CA PHE A 114 11.90 1.98 24.34
C PHE A 114 11.96 2.89 25.58
N SER A 115 11.65 4.18 25.40
CA SER A 115 11.64 5.15 26.50
C SER A 115 10.60 4.83 27.57
N LEU A 116 9.41 4.38 27.18
CA LEU A 116 8.31 4.12 28.12
C LEU A 116 8.42 2.75 28.81
N LYS A 117 8.91 1.72 28.10
CA LYS A 117 8.91 0.33 28.61
C LYS A 117 10.28 -0.19 29.05
N LYS A 118 11.33 0.63 29.02
CA LYS A 118 12.72 0.24 29.33
C LYS A 118 13.12 -1.04 28.58
N LEU A 119 12.80 -1.09 27.29
CA LEU A 119 13.14 -2.24 26.44
C LEU A 119 14.66 -2.49 26.52
N ILE A 120 15.06 -3.76 26.59
CA ILE A 120 16.47 -4.14 26.56
C ILE A 120 17.06 -3.64 25.23
N PRO A 121 18.29 -3.08 25.19
CA PRO A 121 18.91 -2.57 23.96
C PRO A 121 18.89 -3.58 22.79
N ILE A 122 18.95 -4.87 23.09
CA ILE A 122 18.83 -5.97 22.11
C ILE A 122 17.48 -5.95 21.39
N ALA A 123 16.37 -5.72 22.09
CA ALA A 123 15.04 -5.65 21.48
C ALA A 123 14.94 -4.47 20.49
N VAL A 124 15.57 -3.34 20.82
CA VAL A 124 15.65 -2.17 19.93
C VAL A 124 16.49 -2.47 18.69
N LEU A 125 17.65 -3.10 18.85
CA LEU A 125 18.50 -3.50 17.73
C LEU A 125 17.74 -4.40 16.74
N ILE A 126 16.95 -5.34 17.26
CA ILE A 126 16.10 -6.22 16.46
C ILE A 126 15.10 -5.39 15.62
N HIS A 127 14.46 -4.37 16.18
CA HIS A 127 13.56 -3.49 15.40
C HIS A 127 14.28 -2.72 14.29
N PHE A 128 15.53 -2.29 14.51
CA PHE A 128 16.34 -1.64 13.46
C PHE A 128 16.77 -2.61 12.35
N ILE A 129 17.18 -3.83 12.69
CA ILE A 129 17.47 -4.88 11.70
C ILE A 129 16.23 -5.12 10.83
N TYR A 130 15.05 -5.19 11.45
CA TYR A 130 13.79 -5.35 10.77
C TYR A 130 13.36 -4.16 9.90
N LEU A 131 13.65 -2.94 10.35
CA LEU A 131 13.47 -1.74 9.53
C LEU A 131 14.35 -1.83 8.27
N GLY A 132 15.61 -2.26 8.43
CA GLY A 132 16.53 -2.51 7.31
C GLY A 132 16.00 -3.57 6.35
N LEU A 133 15.54 -4.71 6.86
CA LEU A 133 14.90 -5.76 6.06
C LEU A 133 13.65 -5.25 5.33
N PHE A 134 12.80 -4.46 5.98
CA PHE A 134 11.63 -3.85 5.36
C PHE A 134 12.02 -2.96 4.16
N VAL A 135 13.04 -2.12 4.33
CA VAL A 135 13.55 -1.26 3.26
C VAL A 135 14.12 -2.09 2.12
N LEU A 136 14.91 -3.13 2.43
CA LEU A 136 15.49 -4.04 1.43
C LEU A 136 14.42 -4.79 0.64
N ILE A 137 13.44 -5.41 1.32
CA ILE A 137 12.31 -6.10 0.68
C ILE A 137 11.54 -5.13 -0.22
N THR A 138 11.29 -3.92 0.27
CA THR A 138 10.61 -2.89 -0.51
C THR A 138 11.42 -2.52 -1.76
N ILE A 139 12.73 -2.33 -1.66
CA ILE A 139 13.58 -2.06 -2.83
C ILE A 139 13.55 -3.24 -3.80
N SER A 140 13.64 -4.47 -3.29
CA SER A 140 13.63 -5.68 -4.12
C SER A 140 12.32 -5.86 -4.87
N ILE A 141 11.16 -5.69 -4.22
CA ILE A 141 9.83 -5.79 -4.86
C ILE A 141 9.71 -4.79 -6.02
N TYR A 142 10.27 -3.58 -5.87
CA TYR A 142 10.20 -2.53 -6.89
C TYR A 142 11.34 -2.60 -7.91
N LYS A 143 12.43 -3.33 -7.62
CA LYS A 143 13.48 -3.66 -8.58
C LYS A 143 13.13 -4.84 -9.48
N VAL A 144 12.14 -5.67 -9.13
CA VAL A 144 11.58 -6.65 -10.06
C VAL A 144 10.93 -5.87 -11.20
N LYS A 145 11.69 -5.71 -12.29
CA LYS A 145 11.31 -4.96 -13.49
C LYS A 145 9.85 -5.27 -13.85
N PRO A 146 8.99 -4.25 -14.09
CA PRO A 146 7.66 -4.51 -14.59
C PRO A 146 7.74 -5.32 -15.89
N SER A 147 6.69 -6.13 -16.12
CA SER A 147 6.40 -6.89 -17.34
C SER A 147 7.10 -6.31 -18.58
N LYS A 148 7.76 -7.17 -19.38
CA LYS A 148 8.45 -6.81 -20.63
C LYS A 148 7.59 -6.08 -21.68
N THR A 149 6.28 -5.97 -21.44
CA THR A 149 5.29 -5.32 -22.29
C THR A 149 4.40 -4.40 -21.47
N LEU A 150 4.26 -3.15 -21.92
CA LEU A 150 3.37 -2.15 -21.35
C LEU A 150 1.90 -2.54 -21.54
N LYS A 151 1.12 -2.50 -20.46
CA LYS A 151 -0.34 -2.66 -20.50
C LYS A 151 -0.97 -1.29 -20.74
N LEU A 152 -1.28 -0.99 -22.00
CA LEU A 152 -1.87 0.29 -22.43
C LEU A 152 -3.27 0.09 -23.02
N LYS A 153 -4.12 1.11 -22.89
CA LYS A 153 -5.38 1.23 -23.64
C LYS A 153 -5.17 2.00 -24.95
N GLU A 154 -6.09 1.87 -25.90
CA GLU A 154 -6.00 2.54 -27.21
C GLU A 154 -5.84 4.07 -27.12
N ASP A 155 -6.51 4.70 -26.18
CA ASP A 155 -6.41 6.14 -25.93
C ASP A 155 -5.04 6.53 -25.34
N GLU A 156 -4.48 5.68 -24.48
CA GLU A 156 -3.13 5.85 -23.93
C GLU A 156 -2.06 5.64 -25.01
N ILE A 157 -2.24 4.67 -25.91
CA ILE A 157 -1.38 4.41 -27.07
C ILE A 157 -1.37 5.62 -28.01
N TYR A 158 -2.55 6.16 -28.35
CA TYR A 158 -2.64 7.36 -29.20
C TYR A 158 -1.86 8.53 -28.60
N ILE A 159 -2.04 8.80 -27.31
CA ILE A 159 -1.31 9.88 -26.62
C ILE A 159 0.19 9.62 -26.67
N LEU A 160 0.64 8.40 -26.39
CA LEU A 160 2.07 8.06 -26.40
C LEU A 160 2.68 8.15 -27.80
N ASN A 161 1.94 7.85 -28.88
CA ASN A 161 2.38 8.04 -30.25
C ASN A 161 2.58 9.53 -30.59
N GLU A 162 1.64 10.39 -30.21
CA GLU A 162 1.75 11.84 -30.41
C GLU A 162 2.96 12.41 -29.64
N LEU A 163 3.21 11.93 -28.42
CA LEU A 163 4.39 12.31 -27.63
C LEU A 163 5.69 11.76 -28.23
N LYS A 164 5.70 10.53 -28.77
CA LYS A 164 6.84 9.93 -29.48
C LYS A 164 7.18 10.73 -30.74
N ALA A 165 6.18 11.28 -31.42
CA ALA A 165 6.33 12.16 -32.57
C ALA A 165 6.83 13.59 -32.20
N GLY A 166 7.09 13.85 -30.91
CA GLY A 166 7.66 15.12 -30.45
C GLY A 166 6.64 16.18 -30.05
N LYS A 167 5.33 15.88 -30.08
CA LYS A 167 4.32 16.82 -29.59
C LYS A 167 4.40 16.98 -28.07
N LEU A 168 4.16 18.20 -27.59
CA LEU A 168 3.99 18.44 -26.17
C LEU A 168 2.62 17.93 -25.69
N GLN A 169 2.48 17.61 -24.40
CA GLN A 169 1.19 17.12 -23.86
C GLN A 169 0.00 18.05 -24.11
N LYS A 170 0.25 19.36 -24.26
CA LYS A 170 -0.77 20.39 -24.56
C LYS A 170 -1.19 20.42 -26.04
N GLU A 171 -0.44 19.76 -26.92
CA GLU A 171 -0.61 19.76 -28.38
C GLU A 171 -1.34 18.49 -28.88
N VAL A 172 -1.78 17.63 -27.97
CA VAL A 172 -2.55 16.42 -28.30
C VAL A 172 -4.01 16.82 -28.56
N GLU A 173 -4.40 16.85 -29.84
CA GLU A 173 -5.67 17.45 -30.30
C GLU A 173 -6.93 16.70 -29.86
N ARG A 174 -6.85 15.38 -29.65
CA ARG A 174 -8.02 14.53 -29.36
C ARG A 174 -8.53 14.65 -27.92
N TYR A 175 -7.75 15.22 -27.01
CA TYR A 175 -8.03 15.23 -25.58
C TYR A 175 -7.68 16.58 -24.97
N SER A 176 -8.46 17.01 -23.98
CA SER A 176 -8.06 18.16 -23.15
C SER A 176 -6.76 17.85 -22.40
N GLN A 177 -5.96 18.87 -22.11
CA GLN A 177 -4.69 18.73 -21.37
C GLN A 177 -4.87 17.96 -20.05
N GLN A 178 -5.95 18.24 -19.30
CA GLN A 178 -6.27 17.50 -18.07
C GLN A 178 -6.53 16.02 -18.32
N SER A 179 -7.21 15.68 -19.42
CA SER A 179 -7.48 14.30 -19.80
C SER A 179 -6.20 13.57 -20.20
N VAL A 180 -5.30 14.23 -20.94
CA VAL A 180 -3.97 13.71 -21.29
C VAL A 180 -3.17 13.39 -20.02
N THR A 181 -3.08 14.34 -19.09
CA THR A 181 -2.37 14.15 -17.81
C THR A 181 -2.97 13.00 -16.99
N ALA A 182 -4.30 12.91 -16.90
CA ALA A 182 -4.98 11.84 -16.17
C ALA A 182 -4.72 10.46 -16.79
N LYS A 183 -4.81 10.34 -18.12
CA LYS A 183 -4.56 9.08 -18.84
C LYS A 183 -3.11 8.62 -18.70
N LEU A 184 -2.14 9.52 -18.86
CA LEU A 184 -0.71 9.19 -18.66
C LEU A 184 -0.40 8.79 -17.21
N LYS A 185 -1.04 9.44 -16.23
CA LYS A 185 -0.94 9.02 -14.83
C LYS A 185 -1.52 7.62 -14.61
N ASN A 186 -2.68 7.32 -15.16
CA ASN A 186 -3.29 6.00 -15.04
C ASN A 186 -2.45 4.91 -15.71
N ALA A 187 -1.87 5.18 -16.89
CA ALA A 187 -0.96 4.28 -17.58
C ALA A 187 0.30 3.99 -16.74
N ARG A 188 0.88 5.02 -16.12
CA ARG A 188 2.01 4.88 -15.19
C ARG A 188 1.67 4.06 -13.96
N GLU A 189 0.57 4.37 -13.29
CA GLU A 189 0.14 3.64 -12.09
C GLU A 189 -0.12 2.16 -12.40
N ARG A 190 -0.70 1.86 -13.58
CA ARG A 190 -0.97 0.49 -14.02
C ARG A 190 0.29 -0.31 -14.33
N ASN A 191 1.29 0.34 -14.91
CA ASN A 191 2.56 -0.28 -15.27
C ASN A 191 3.64 -0.13 -14.19
N MET A 192 3.29 0.45 -13.04
CA MET A 192 4.21 0.72 -11.92
C MET A 192 5.42 1.56 -12.34
N ILE A 193 5.20 2.56 -13.18
CA ILE A 193 6.23 3.47 -13.71
C ILE A 193 6.14 4.81 -12.98
N GLU A 194 7.28 5.37 -12.57
CA GLU A 194 7.28 6.58 -11.75
C GLU A 194 7.02 7.84 -12.58
N SER A 195 7.64 7.93 -13.76
CA SER A 195 7.64 9.15 -14.57
C SER A 195 7.08 8.96 -15.98
N THR A 196 6.53 10.03 -16.57
CA THR A 196 6.01 9.97 -17.95
C THR A 196 7.16 9.76 -18.95
N SER A 197 8.35 10.30 -18.64
CA SER A 197 9.56 10.11 -19.43
C SER A 197 10.00 8.64 -19.46
N GLU A 198 9.96 7.96 -18.32
CA GLU A 198 10.23 6.53 -18.22
C GLU A 198 9.20 5.70 -18.99
N LEU A 199 7.90 6.06 -18.89
CA LEU A 199 6.84 5.41 -19.65
C LEU A 199 7.07 5.54 -21.16
N LEU A 200 7.42 6.73 -21.64
CA LEU A 200 7.71 6.98 -23.05
C LEU A 200 8.96 6.23 -23.53
N ALA A 201 10.02 6.19 -22.72
CA ALA A 201 11.26 5.49 -23.07
C ALA A 201 11.05 3.98 -23.21
N ILE A 202 10.21 3.37 -22.36
CA ILE A 202 9.85 1.96 -22.46
C ILE A 202 8.96 1.73 -23.69
N TYR A 203 7.96 2.60 -23.91
CA TYR A 203 7.06 2.51 -25.06
C TYR A 203 7.79 2.60 -26.41
N SER A 204 8.72 3.54 -26.55
CA SER A 204 9.53 3.67 -27.76
C SER A 204 10.33 2.38 -28.03
N LYS A 205 10.94 1.79 -27.00
CA LYS A 205 11.69 0.53 -27.15
C LYS A 205 10.80 -0.63 -27.58
N GLU A 206 9.60 -0.77 -27.00
CA GLU A 206 8.67 -1.83 -27.38
C GLU A 206 8.16 -1.66 -28.83
N SER A 207 7.74 -0.44 -29.19
CA SER A 207 7.25 -0.14 -30.54
C SER A 207 8.32 -0.24 -31.65
N ASP A 208 9.60 -0.03 -31.33
CA ASP A 208 10.70 -0.19 -32.27
C ASP A 208 11.13 -1.67 -32.43
N THR A 209 10.72 -2.57 -31.52
CA THR A 209 11.05 -4.01 -31.56
C THR A 209 9.98 -4.82 -32.32
N GLU A 210 8.80 -4.25 -32.57
CA GLU A 210 7.71 -4.86 -33.35
C GLU A 210 7.75 -4.52 -34.87
N LEU A 211 8.87 -3.93 -35.34
CA LEU A 211 9.21 -3.68 -36.76
C LEU A 211 10.32 -4.65 -37.21
#